data_AF-A0A2E8L0E3-F1
#
_entry.id   AF-A0A2E8L0E3-F1
#
_cell.length_a   1.000
_cell.length_b   1.000
_cell.length_c   1.000
_cell.angle_alpha   90.00
_cell.angle_beta   90.00
_cell.angle_gamma   90.00
#
_symmetry.space_group_name_H-M   'P 1'
#
loop_
_entity.id
_entity.type
_entity.pdbx_description
1 polymer ?
#
loop_
_entity_poly.entity_id
_entity_poly.type
_entity_poly.pdbx_seq_one_letter_code
_entity_poly.pdbx_strand_id
1 'polypeptide(L)'
;MTLAVVIFLLVVGSIIFHFASPWWFTDIASDWGSIDFTINVTFWVTGFVFVACNLFLAYCVWKFRHKEGHKAKYEPENAKLEAGLSIFTTLGVVAMLAPGLFVWATFVTPPSDALEYEVLGTQWQWQFRYPGADGLLGTADTGFVSESNPFGINPEDPNGQDDVVVNDPQMHLAINQPVKALLRSNDVLHNYTVPQFRVKMDLVPGLVSYLWFDPTKEGTYDIMCQELCGIGHFVMRGSVTVQSQEEFDTWLASQPTFSETQRPAPPDLSAGQAQYATCAACHGANGEGNRALNAPKIAGQQPWYIERQLNHFKQGARGGAGDTNGSQMTAFASMLTTDEAVRNISAYIATFPDTPAATTIAGDIDNGFDIYDRNCAACHLDNGSGTWYTDAPKLSGMSDWYFVTQISNFRAGIRGNHPYDDYGEQMVQMATAMGDLEEINDVAAYINTLR
;
A
#
# COMPACT_ATOMS: atom_id res chain seq x y z
N MET A 1 -24.84 -44.26 13.71
CA MET A 1 -25.94 -43.30 13.45
C MET A 1 -25.51 -41.88 13.75
N THR A 2 -24.90 -41.62 14.90
CA THR A 2 -24.36 -40.29 15.29
C THR A 2 -23.55 -39.63 14.18
N LEU A 3 -22.59 -40.35 13.58
CA LEU A 3 -21.76 -39.80 12.49
C LEU A 3 -22.57 -39.35 11.26
N ALA A 4 -23.56 -40.12 10.82
CA ALA A 4 -24.41 -39.73 9.69
C ALA A 4 -25.23 -38.48 9.98
N VAL A 5 -25.73 -38.35 11.22
CA VAL A 5 -26.45 -37.15 11.69
C VAL A 5 -25.50 -35.95 11.72
N VAL A 6 -24.28 -36.12 12.25
CA VAL A 6 -23.26 -35.06 12.27
C VAL A 6 -22.93 -34.58 10.85
N ILE A 7 -22.67 -35.49 9.91
CA ILE A 7 -22.41 -35.12 8.51
C ILE A 7 -23.59 -34.34 7.91
N PHE A 8 -24.82 -34.82 8.11
CA PHE A 8 -26.01 -34.13 7.64
C PHE A 8 -26.14 -32.71 8.24
N LEU A 9 -25.94 -32.57 9.55
CA LEU A 9 -26.00 -31.27 10.22
C LEU A 9 -24.89 -30.34 9.77
N LEU A 10 -23.69 -30.85 9.47
CA LEU A 10 -22.60 -30.05 8.90
C LEU A 10 -22.95 -29.52 7.50
N VAL A 11 -23.56 -30.34 6.64
CA VAL A 11 -24.02 -29.90 5.31
C VAL A 11 -25.08 -28.80 5.46
N VAL A 12 -26.12 -29.04 6.27
CA VAL A 12 -27.19 -28.05 6.52
C VAL A 12 -26.62 -26.76 7.12
N GLY A 13 -25.74 -26.88 8.12
CA GLY A 13 -25.07 -25.75 8.76
C GLY A 13 -24.22 -24.95 7.78
N SER A 14 -23.49 -25.61 6.88
CA SER A 14 -22.67 -24.94 5.85
C SER A 14 -23.53 -24.17 4.85
N ILE A 15 -24.67 -24.74 4.43
CA ILE A 15 -25.63 -24.07 3.53
C ILE A 15 -26.23 -22.84 4.23
N ILE A 16 -26.70 -23.00 5.48
CA ILE A 16 -27.24 -21.89 6.27
C ILE A 16 -26.18 -20.80 6.45
N PHE A 17 -24.95 -21.19 6.83
CA PHE A 17 -23.85 -20.25 7.00
C PHE A 17 -23.60 -19.45 5.72
N HIS A 18 -23.51 -20.11 4.56
CA HIS A 18 -23.30 -19.41 3.30
C HIS A 18 -24.33 -18.30 3.06
N PHE A 19 -25.64 -18.61 3.17
CA PHE A 19 -26.71 -17.63 2.94
C PHE A 19 -26.86 -16.59 4.06
N ALA A 20 -26.46 -16.91 5.29
CA ALA A 20 -26.55 -16.00 6.43
C ALA A 20 -25.30 -15.12 6.61
N SER A 21 -24.17 -15.53 6.05
CA SER A 21 -22.89 -14.84 6.18
C SER A 21 -22.81 -13.65 5.21
N PRO A 22 -22.18 -12.53 5.58
CA PRO A 22 -21.99 -11.38 4.69
C PRO A 22 -20.77 -11.51 3.76
N TRP A 23 -20.17 -12.69 3.62
CA TRP A 23 -18.87 -12.90 2.97
C TRP A 23 -19.05 -13.10 1.46
N TRP A 24 -19.54 -12.07 0.79
CA TRP A 24 -19.79 -12.05 -0.64
C TRP A 24 -18.66 -11.32 -1.37
N PHE A 25 -18.57 -11.53 -2.68
CA PHE A 25 -17.69 -10.74 -3.52
C PHE A 25 -18.08 -9.27 -3.45
N THR A 26 -17.09 -8.38 -3.47
CA THR A 26 -17.33 -6.95 -3.66
C THR A 26 -18.01 -6.72 -5.00
N ASP A 27 -18.80 -5.66 -5.13
CA ASP A 27 -19.36 -5.28 -6.44
C ASP A 27 -18.23 -5.10 -7.45
N ILE A 28 -18.45 -5.62 -8.66
CA ILE A 28 -17.51 -5.43 -9.77
C ILE A 28 -17.53 -3.97 -10.24
N ALA A 29 -16.36 -3.45 -10.58
CA ALA A 29 -16.15 -2.09 -11.08
C ALA A 29 -15.31 -2.07 -12.37
N SER A 30 -15.22 -3.20 -13.08
CA SER A 30 -14.55 -3.34 -14.37
C SER A 30 -15.36 -4.17 -15.37
N ASP A 31 -14.85 -4.34 -16.59
CA ASP A 31 -15.39 -5.16 -17.67
C ASP A 31 -15.29 -6.68 -17.43
N TRP A 32 -14.58 -7.11 -16.38
CA TRP A 32 -14.28 -8.52 -16.10
C TRP A 32 -15.41 -9.34 -15.48
N GLY A 33 -16.67 -9.04 -15.80
CA GLY A 33 -17.84 -9.79 -15.33
C GLY A 33 -17.83 -11.28 -15.73
N SER A 34 -17.06 -11.63 -16.76
CA SER A 34 -16.82 -13.02 -17.18
C SER A 34 -16.03 -13.84 -16.13
N ILE A 35 -15.16 -13.19 -15.34
CA ILE A 35 -14.47 -13.81 -14.22
C ILE A 35 -15.47 -14.15 -13.11
N ASP A 36 -16.33 -13.20 -12.74
CA ASP A 36 -17.39 -13.42 -11.74
C ASP A 36 -18.35 -14.53 -12.19
N PHE A 37 -18.71 -14.58 -13.47
CA PHE A 37 -19.50 -15.68 -14.02
C PHE A 37 -18.79 -17.04 -13.84
N THR A 38 -17.50 -17.13 -14.19
CA THR A 38 -16.73 -18.38 -14.10
C THR A 38 -16.57 -18.85 -12.65
N ILE A 39 -16.33 -17.92 -11.73
CA ILE A 39 -16.28 -18.18 -10.29
C ILE A 39 -17.65 -18.67 -9.78
N ASN A 40 -18.74 -18.01 -10.17
CA ASN A 40 -20.10 -18.41 -9.77
C ASN A 40 -20.47 -19.80 -10.29
N VAL A 41 -20.15 -20.12 -11.56
CA VAL A 41 -20.36 -21.46 -12.12
C VAL A 41 -19.58 -22.50 -11.31
N THR A 42 -18.30 -22.22 -11.03
CA THR A 42 -17.45 -23.10 -10.21
C THR A 42 -18.06 -23.32 -8.83
N PHE A 43 -18.43 -22.23 -8.15
CA PHE A 43 -19.01 -22.25 -6.81
C PHE A 43 -20.26 -23.13 -6.76
N TRP A 44 -21.23 -22.92 -7.66
CA TRP A 44 -22.49 -23.70 -7.66
C TRP A 44 -22.28 -25.17 -8.01
N VAL A 45 -21.40 -25.46 -8.98
CA VAL A 45 -21.08 -26.84 -9.35
C VAL A 45 -20.39 -27.57 -8.19
N THR A 46 -19.35 -26.96 -7.60
CA THR A 46 -18.65 -27.57 -6.46
C THR A 46 -19.54 -27.66 -5.23
N GLY A 47 -20.42 -26.69 -5.00
CA GLY A 47 -21.41 -26.71 -3.91
C GLY A 47 -22.41 -27.85 -4.07
N PHE A 48 -22.93 -28.07 -5.29
CA PHE A 48 -23.79 -29.22 -5.58
C PHE A 48 -23.07 -30.55 -5.33
N VAL A 49 -21.85 -30.72 -5.84
CA VAL A 49 -21.04 -31.93 -5.64
C VAL A 49 -20.74 -32.15 -4.16
N PHE A 50 -20.39 -31.10 -3.42
CA PHE A 50 -20.18 -31.13 -1.98
C PHE A 50 -21.42 -31.68 -1.25
N VAL A 51 -22.62 -31.15 -1.54
CA VAL A 51 -23.87 -31.63 -0.93
C VAL A 51 -24.13 -33.09 -1.32
N ALA A 52 -24.06 -33.42 -2.61
CA ALA A 52 -24.34 -34.77 -3.11
C ALA A 52 -23.42 -35.82 -2.48
N CYS A 53 -22.10 -35.58 -2.49
CA CYS A 53 -21.11 -36.50 -1.94
C CYS A 53 -21.26 -36.66 -0.42
N ASN A 54 -21.48 -35.59 0.33
CA ASN A 54 -21.64 -35.67 1.78
C ASN A 54 -22.95 -36.36 2.19
N LEU A 55 -24.06 -36.08 1.50
CA LEU A 55 -25.33 -36.77 1.76
C LEU A 55 -25.26 -38.25 1.35
N PHE A 56 -24.57 -38.57 0.26
CA PHE A 56 -24.30 -39.96 -0.12
C PHE A 56 -23.44 -40.67 0.93
N LEU A 57 -22.40 -40.03 1.45
CA LEU A 57 -21.59 -40.56 2.54
C LEU A 57 -22.42 -40.80 3.81
N ALA A 58 -23.25 -39.83 4.20
CA ALA A 58 -24.16 -39.98 5.33
C ALA A 58 -25.14 -41.14 5.12
N TYR A 59 -25.68 -41.29 3.91
CA TYR A 59 -26.52 -42.41 3.51
C TYR A 59 -25.76 -43.73 3.64
N CYS A 60 -24.53 -43.83 3.14
CA CYS A 60 -23.71 -45.04 3.23
C CYS A 60 -23.44 -45.44 4.69
N VAL A 61 -23.04 -44.49 5.52
CA VAL A 61 -22.81 -44.70 6.97
C VAL A 61 -24.08 -45.15 7.67
N TRP A 62 -25.24 -44.61 7.31
CA TRP A 62 -26.52 -44.98 7.92
C TRP A 62 -27.03 -46.35 7.45
N LYS A 63 -27.00 -46.60 6.14
CA LYS A 63 -27.56 -47.78 5.46
C LYS A 63 -26.69 -49.02 5.65
N PHE A 64 -25.39 -48.88 5.48
CA PHE A 64 -24.41 -49.98 5.54
C PHE A 64 -23.69 -50.10 6.88
N ARG A 65 -24.24 -49.48 7.94
CA ARG A 65 -23.70 -49.66 9.31
C ARG A 65 -23.65 -51.14 9.69
N HIS A 66 -22.69 -51.49 10.53
CA HIS A 66 -22.59 -52.84 11.08
C HIS A 66 -23.89 -53.26 11.78
N LYS A 67 -24.35 -54.47 11.48
CA LYS A 67 -25.44 -55.16 12.14
C LYS A 67 -25.01 -56.59 12.39
N GLU A 68 -25.29 -57.11 13.57
CA GLU A 68 -24.97 -58.47 13.92
C GLU A 68 -25.63 -59.46 12.94
N GLY A 69 -24.92 -60.53 12.59
CA GLY A 69 -25.36 -61.53 11.61
C GLY A 69 -25.36 -61.08 10.14
N HIS A 70 -25.00 -59.83 9.81
CA HIS A 70 -24.91 -59.35 8.44
C HIS A 70 -23.45 -59.31 7.95
N LYS A 71 -23.18 -59.97 6.82
CA LYS A 71 -21.86 -59.97 6.17
C LYS A 71 -21.86 -59.00 4.98
N ALA A 72 -20.81 -58.21 4.83
CA ALA A 72 -20.65 -57.31 3.69
C ALA A 72 -20.50 -58.10 2.37
N LYS A 73 -21.09 -57.56 1.29
CA LYS A 73 -20.85 -58.08 -0.06
C LYS A 73 -19.44 -57.69 -0.48
N TYR A 74 -18.65 -58.65 -0.93
CA TYR A 74 -17.34 -58.40 -1.52
C TYR A 74 -17.49 -58.12 -3.01
N GLU A 75 -17.31 -56.85 -3.39
CA GLU A 75 -17.34 -56.37 -4.78
C GLU A 75 -16.27 -55.28 -4.90
N PRO A 76 -15.01 -55.66 -5.17
CA PRO A 76 -13.87 -54.72 -5.13
C PRO A 76 -13.77 -53.81 -6.36
N GLU A 77 -14.40 -54.20 -7.48
CA GLU A 77 -14.29 -53.49 -8.76
C GLU A 77 -15.64 -53.47 -9.48
N ASN A 78 -15.87 -52.39 -10.23
CA ASN A 78 -17.01 -52.27 -11.13
C ASN A 78 -16.62 -51.40 -12.33
N ALA A 79 -16.04 -52.03 -13.36
CA ALA A 79 -15.50 -51.33 -14.53
C ALA A 79 -16.52 -50.41 -15.24
N LYS A 80 -17.81 -50.76 -15.25
CA LYS A 80 -18.86 -49.92 -15.84
C LYS A 80 -19.08 -48.64 -15.02
N LEU A 81 -19.13 -48.77 -13.70
CA LEU A 81 -19.27 -47.62 -12.80
C LEU A 81 -18.02 -46.74 -12.85
N GLU A 82 -16.84 -47.35 -12.80
CA GLU A 82 -15.55 -46.65 -12.86
C GLU A 82 -15.39 -45.88 -14.17
N ALA A 83 -15.69 -46.50 -15.32
CA ALA A 83 -15.67 -45.83 -16.61
C ALA A 83 -16.72 -44.73 -16.70
N GLY A 84 -17.94 -44.99 -16.21
CA GLY A 84 -19.02 -44.00 -16.19
C GLY A 84 -18.68 -42.76 -15.38
N LEU A 85 -18.17 -42.95 -14.15
CA LEU A 85 -17.74 -41.85 -13.29
C LEU A 85 -16.56 -41.09 -13.91
N SER A 86 -15.57 -41.80 -14.44
CA SER A 86 -14.38 -41.18 -15.07
C SER A 86 -14.75 -40.31 -16.27
N ILE A 87 -15.64 -40.79 -17.14
CA ILE A 87 -16.14 -40.01 -18.29
C ILE A 87 -16.93 -38.80 -17.80
N PHE A 88 -17.84 -39.00 -16.84
CA PHE A 88 -18.64 -37.93 -16.28
C PHE A 88 -17.78 -36.83 -15.65
N THR A 89 -16.80 -37.18 -14.81
CA THR A 89 -15.90 -36.21 -14.19
C THR A 89 -15.02 -35.52 -15.23
N THR A 90 -14.53 -36.24 -16.23
CA THR A 90 -13.72 -35.64 -17.31
C THR A 90 -14.52 -34.59 -18.08
N LEU A 91 -15.76 -34.93 -18.48
CA LEU A 91 -16.65 -33.98 -19.16
C LEU A 91 -16.99 -32.77 -18.28
N GLY A 92 -17.22 -32.99 -16.98
CA GLY A 92 -17.44 -31.92 -16.02
C GLY A 92 -16.25 -30.96 -15.91
N VAL A 93 -15.03 -31.48 -15.77
CA VAL A 93 -13.80 -30.69 -15.71
C VAL A 93 -13.59 -29.90 -17.01
N VAL A 94 -13.77 -30.53 -18.17
CA VAL A 94 -13.67 -29.84 -19.47
C VAL A 94 -14.69 -28.71 -19.58
N ALA A 95 -15.94 -28.94 -19.19
CA ALA A 95 -16.99 -27.93 -19.21
C ALA A 95 -16.70 -26.75 -18.26
N MET A 96 -16.05 -27.01 -17.11
CA MET A 96 -15.66 -25.98 -16.15
C MET A 96 -14.42 -25.18 -16.59
N LEU A 97 -13.44 -25.82 -17.24
CA LEU A 97 -12.19 -25.17 -17.64
C LEU A 97 -12.29 -24.42 -18.97
N ALA A 98 -13.11 -24.89 -19.92
CA ALA A 98 -13.19 -24.30 -21.25
C ALA A 98 -13.57 -22.80 -21.24
N PRO A 99 -14.55 -22.32 -20.46
CA PRO A 99 -14.85 -20.88 -20.35
C PRO A 99 -13.64 -20.04 -19.92
N GLY A 100 -12.83 -20.56 -18.97
CA GLY A 100 -11.63 -19.87 -18.49
C GLY A 100 -10.58 -19.64 -19.57
N LEU A 101 -10.48 -20.53 -20.57
CA LEU A 101 -9.57 -20.35 -21.70
C LEU A 101 -9.97 -19.18 -22.60
N PHE A 102 -11.27 -18.93 -22.78
CA PHE A 102 -11.75 -17.76 -23.53
C PHE A 102 -11.48 -16.47 -22.78
N VAL A 103 -11.73 -16.44 -21.47
CA VAL A 103 -11.42 -15.28 -20.61
C VAL A 103 -9.92 -14.99 -20.64
N TRP A 104 -9.08 -16.02 -20.54
CA TRP A 104 -7.62 -15.88 -20.61
C TRP A 104 -7.16 -15.32 -21.96
N ALA A 105 -7.74 -15.78 -23.08
CA ALA A 105 -7.41 -15.28 -24.41
C ALA A 105 -7.70 -13.78 -24.56
N THR A 106 -8.81 -13.30 -23.99
CA THR A 106 -9.13 -11.86 -23.92
C THR A 106 -8.14 -11.14 -23.01
N PHE A 107 -7.84 -11.69 -21.82
CA PHE A 107 -6.94 -11.05 -20.86
C PHE A 107 -5.52 -10.82 -21.40
N VAL A 108 -4.97 -11.74 -22.20
CA VAL A 108 -3.64 -11.56 -22.81
C VAL A 108 -3.61 -10.66 -24.05
N THR A 109 -4.76 -10.09 -24.44
CA THR A 109 -4.90 -9.23 -25.62
C THR A 109 -5.48 -7.86 -25.20
N PRO A 110 -4.65 -6.93 -24.71
CA PRO A 110 -5.11 -5.60 -24.33
C PRO A 110 -5.74 -4.83 -25.51
N PRO A 111 -6.77 -3.99 -25.27
CA PRO A 111 -7.30 -3.07 -26.26
C PRO A 111 -6.20 -2.14 -26.81
N SER A 112 -6.23 -1.87 -28.10
CA SER A 112 -5.21 -1.03 -28.76
C SER A 112 -5.33 0.47 -28.44
N ASP A 113 -6.50 0.89 -27.97
CA ASP A 113 -6.85 2.24 -27.54
C ASP A 113 -6.75 2.41 -26.02
N ALA A 114 -6.21 1.42 -25.30
CA ALA A 114 -6.03 1.50 -23.87
C ALA A 114 -5.01 2.57 -23.49
N LEU A 115 -5.35 3.42 -22.51
CA LEU A 115 -4.39 4.35 -21.90
C LEU A 115 -3.31 3.53 -21.19
N GLU A 116 -2.07 3.66 -21.62
CA GLU A 116 -0.93 3.10 -20.90
C GLU A 116 -0.56 4.04 -19.74
N TYR A 117 -0.36 3.47 -18.55
CA TYR A 117 0.22 4.15 -17.40
C TYR A 117 1.13 3.18 -16.66
N GLU A 118 2.06 3.68 -15.88
CA GLU A 118 2.99 2.88 -15.10
C GLU A 118 2.61 2.87 -13.62
N VAL A 119 2.68 1.69 -13.01
CA VAL A 119 2.62 1.46 -11.57
C VAL A 119 3.99 0.98 -11.11
N LEU A 120 4.57 1.71 -10.16
CA LEU A 120 5.82 1.36 -9.52
C LEU A 120 5.55 0.90 -8.08
N GLY A 121 5.94 -0.33 -7.78
CA GLY A 121 5.91 -0.90 -6.44
C GLY A 121 7.29 -0.90 -5.81
N THR A 122 7.41 -0.30 -4.63
CA THR A 122 8.61 -0.35 -3.78
C THR A 122 8.20 -0.64 -2.33
N GLN A 123 9.10 -1.12 -1.48
CA GLN A 123 8.82 -1.38 -0.07
C GLN A 123 8.59 -0.04 0.66
N TRP A 124 7.39 0.32 1.16
CA TRP A 124 6.07 -0.28 0.97
C TRP A 124 5.08 0.79 0.49
N GLN A 125 5.25 1.21 -0.75
CA GLN A 125 4.57 2.35 -1.35
C GLN A 125 4.26 2.12 -2.83
N TRP A 126 3.25 2.83 -3.30
CA TRP A 126 2.84 2.89 -4.70
C TRP A 126 3.16 4.27 -5.26
N GLN A 127 3.68 4.30 -6.47
CA GLN A 127 3.90 5.52 -7.23
C GLN A 127 3.42 5.28 -8.67
N PHE A 128 3.01 6.35 -9.34
CA PHE A 128 2.36 6.24 -10.65
C PHE A 128 2.94 7.24 -11.64
N ARG A 129 2.96 6.85 -12.92
CA ARG A 129 3.41 7.72 -14.00
C ARG A 129 2.48 7.58 -15.19
N TYR A 130 2.10 8.71 -15.78
CA TYR A 130 1.21 8.79 -16.94
C TYR A 130 1.95 9.44 -18.12
N PRO A 131 1.63 9.06 -19.36
CA PRO A 131 2.20 9.70 -20.53
C PRO A 131 1.80 11.18 -20.60
N GLY A 132 2.69 11.99 -21.16
CA GLY A 132 2.47 13.42 -21.36
C GLY A 132 1.62 13.75 -22.59
N ALA A 133 1.91 14.89 -23.20
CA ALA A 133 1.20 15.37 -24.38
C ALA A 133 1.53 14.55 -25.64
N ASP A 134 2.67 13.86 -25.65
CA ASP A 134 3.07 12.97 -26.75
C ASP A 134 2.37 11.60 -26.72
N GLY A 135 1.70 11.26 -25.61
CA GLY A 135 0.99 10.00 -25.41
C GLY A 135 1.91 8.79 -25.24
N LEU A 136 3.21 9.00 -24.99
CA LEU A 136 4.21 7.96 -24.80
C LEU A 136 4.78 8.03 -23.37
N LEU A 137 5.23 6.89 -22.85
CA LEU A 137 6.01 6.85 -21.62
C LEU A 137 7.50 6.82 -21.97
N GLY A 138 8.29 7.63 -21.27
CA GLY A 138 9.75 7.57 -21.36
C GLY A 138 10.33 6.24 -20.88
N THR A 139 11.49 5.88 -21.41
CA THR A 139 12.27 4.76 -20.90
C THR A 139 12.70 5.00 -19.45
N ALA A 140 12.77 3.93 -18.66
CA ALA A 140 13.19 3.99 -17.27
C ALA A 140 14.03 2.76 -16.90
N ASP A 141 15.01 2.92 -16.02
CA ASP A 141 15.94 1.86 -15.59
C ASP A 141 16.37 2.11 -14.13
N THR A 142 16.62 1.02 -13.39
CA THR A 142 17.10 1.07 -12.00
C THR A 142 18.39 1.88 -11.82
N GLY A 143 19.24 1.98 -12.85
CA GLY A 143 20.48 2.76 -12.82
C GLY A 143 20.27 4.28 -12.76
N PHE A 144 19.07 4.76 -13.06
CA PHE A 144 18.71 6.18 -12.95
C PHE A 144 17.96 6.52 -11.66
N VAL A 145 17.65 5.51 -10.82
CA VAL A 145 16.89 5.73 -9.59
C VAL A 145 17.69 6.57 -8.61
N SER A 146 17.08 7.65 -8.15
CA SER A 146 17.65 8.57 -7.17
C SER A 146 16.53 9.25 -6.36
N GLU A 147 16.90 10.03 -5.33
CA GLU A 147 15.94 10.77 -4.51
C GLU A 147 15.07 11.73 -5.35
N SER A 148 15.64 12.35 -6.38
CA SER A 148 14.91 13.22 -7.29
C SER A 148 14.26 12.48 -8.47
N ASN A 149 14.60 11.19 -8.68
CA ASN A 149 14.11 10.37 -9.77
C ASN A 149 13.76 8.95 -9.27
N PRO A 150 12.71 8.80 -8.44
CA PRO A 150 12.33 7.51 -7.85
C PRO A 150 11.94 6.46 -8.90
N PHE A 151 11.37 6.91 -10.02
CA PHE A 151 10.95 6.06 -11.13
C PHE A 151 12.12 5.51 -11.96
N GLY A 152 13.29 6.14 -11.85
CA GLY A 152 14.43 5.82 -12.71
C GLY A 152 14.19 6.20 -14.16
N ILE A 153 13.42 7.25 -14.45
CA ILE A 153 13.18 7.75 -15.81
C ILE A 153 14.51 8.19 -16.41
N ASN A 154 14.79 7.79 -17.65
CA ASN A 154 16.01 8.16 -18.35
C ASN A 154 16.00 9.68 -18.64
N PRO A 155 16.89 10.48 -18.03
CA PRO A 155 16.91 11.93 -18.23
C PRO A 155 17.25 12.36 -19.66
N GLU A 156 17.84 11.47 -20.46
CA GLU A 156 18.21 11.74 -21.86
C GLU A 156 17.09 11.36 -22.85
N ASP A 157 16.02 10.69 -22.39
CA ASP A 157 14.89 10.32 -23.23
C ASP A 157 13.93 11.51 -23.39
N PRO A 158 13.73 12.04 -24.61
CA PRO A 158 12.82 13.16 -24.83
C PRO A 158 11.36 12.83 -24.51
N ASN A 159 10.93 11.58 -24.70
CA ASN A 159 9.55 11.15 -24.41
C ASN A 159 9.30 11.03 -22.90
N GLY A 160 10.36 10.99 -22.09
CA GLY A 160 10.23 10.94 -20.63
C GLY A 160 10.09 12.31 -19.97
N GLN A 161 10.26 13.40 -20.72
CA GLN A 161 10.35 14.74 -20.13
C GLN A 161 8.99 15.31 -19.74
N ASP A 162 7.96 14.99 -20.51
CA ASP A 162 6.56 15.38 -20.27
C ASP A 162 5.74 14.30 -19.56
N ASP A 163 6.34 13.16 -19.22
CA ASP A 163 5.74 12.16 -18.34
C ASP A 163 5.23 12.83 -17.05
N VAL A 164 3.95 12.64 -16.74
CA VAL A 164 3.33 13.16 -15.53
C VAL A 164 3.62 12.19 -14.39
N VAL A 165 4.28 12.67 -13.34
CA VAL A 165 4.73 11.84 -12.22
C VAL A 165 3.87 12.10 -10.98
N VAL A 166 3.36 11.01 -10.39
CA VAL A 166 2.52 11.03 -9.20
C VAL A 166 3.27 10.29 -8.10
N ASN A 167 3.90 11.08 -7.23
CA ASN A 167 4.63 10.59 -6.07
C ASN A 167 3.72 10.52 -4.83
N ASP A 168 2.57 9.89 -5.00
CA ASP A 168 1.51 9.73 -4.02
C ASP A 168 0.92 8.31 -4.17
N PRO A 169 0.59 7.59 -3.07
CA PRO A 169 -0.11 6.31 -3.12
C PRO A 169 -1.55 6.38 -3.68
N GLN A 170 -2.05 7.55 -4.06
CA GLN A 170 -3.35 7.80 -4.66
C GLN A 170 -3.21 8.12 -6.16
N MET A 171 -3.95 7.38 -6.97
CA MET A 171 -4.03 7.58 -8.42
C MET A 171 -5.46 7.78 -8.88
N HIS A 172 -5.64 8.32 -10.09
CA HIS A 172 -6.95 8.51 -10.69
C HIS A 172 -7.04 7.84 -12.06
N LEU A 173 -8.24 7.43 -12.44
CA LEU A 173 -8.55 6.88 -13.77
C LEU A 173 -9.89 7.45 -14.26
N ALA A 174 -10.03 7.61 -15.57
CA ALA A 174 -11.31 7.94 -16.18
C ALA A 174 -12.21 6.69 -16.30
N ILE A 175 -13.50 6.87 -16.07
CA ILE A 175 -14.51 5.83 -16.27
C ILE A 175 -14.76 5.53 -17.77
N ASN A 176 -15.00 4.27 -18.11
CA ASN A 176 -15.26 3.77 -19.47
C ASN A 176 -14.12 4.04 -20.46
N GLN A 177 -12.89 4.09 -19.96
CA GLN A 177 -11.68 4.16 -20.75
C GLN A 177 -10.85 2.90 -20.44
N PRO A 178 -10.59 2.03 -21.42
CA PRO A 178 -9.67 0.91 -21.22
C PRO A 178 -8.30 1.43 -20.80
N VAL A 179 -7.68 0.75 -19.84
CA VAL A 179 -6.35 1.10 -19.35
C VAL A 179 -5.45 -0.13 -19.35
N LYS A 180 -4.15 0.10 -19.61
CA LYS A 180 -3.10 -0.92 -19.53
C LYS A 180 -2.04 -0.43 -18.56
N ALA A 181 -2.03 -1.04 -17.37
CA ALA A 181 -1.06 -0.76 -16.35
C ALA A 181 0.24 -1.52 -16.66
N LEU A 182 1.33 -0.79 -16.91
CA LEU A 182 2.70 -1.32 -16.97
C LEU A 182 3.24 -1.39 -15.55
N LEU A 183 3.69 -2.55 -15.10
CA LEU A 183 4.03 -2.75 -13.70
C LEU A 183 5.52 -3.04 -13.53
N ARG A 184 6.16 -2.30 -12.63
CA ARG A 184 7.58 -2.39 -12.32
C ARG A 184 7.85 -2.39 -10.82
N SER A 185 8.99 -2.95 -10.44
CA SER A 185 9.53 -2.80 -9.10
C SER A 185 11.03 -2.50 -9.15
N ASN A 186 11.49 -1.67 -8.21
CA ASN A 186 12.89 -1.34 -8.02
C ASN A 186 13.59 -2.23 -6.98
N ASP A 187 12.85 -3.08 -6.23
CA ASP A 187 13.40 -3.86 -5.13
C ASP A 187 13.02 -5.35 -5.17
N VAL A 188 11.82 -5.72 -4.72
CA VAL A 188 11.36 -7.10 -4.50
C VAL A 188 10.09 -7.38 -5.31
N LEU A 189 9.60 -8.61 -5.23
CA LEU A 189 8.30 -8.93 -5.81
C LEU A 189 7.20 -8.17 -5.07
N HIS A 190 6.28 -7.58 -5.84
CA HIS A 190 5.00 -7.05 -5.35
C HIS A 190 3.88 -7.59 -6.24
N ASN A 191 2.62 -7.33 -5.91
CA ASN A 191 1.49 -7.62 -6.80
C ASN A 191 0.49 -6.48 -6.73
N TYR A 192 0.18 -5.87 -7.86
CA TYR A 192 -0.78 -4.78 -7.95
C TYR A 192 -2.17 -5.35 -8.18
N THR A 193 -3.09 -5.01 -7.27
CA THR A 193 -4.50 -5.37 -7.42
C THR A 193 -5.41 -4.31 -6.85
N VAL A 194 -6.60 -4.25 -7.44
CA VAL A 194 -7.79 -3.60 -6.90
C VAL A 194 -8.91 -4.65 -6.98
N PRO A 195 -9.44 -5.17 -5.86
CA PRO A 195 -10.33 -6.34 -5.88
C PRO A 195 -11.53 -6.20 -6.81
N GLN A 196 -12.12 -5.02 -6.86
CA GLN A 196 -13.29 -4.67 -7.66
C GLN A 196 -13.01 -4.75 -9.17
N PHE A 197 -11.74 -4.69 -9.59
CA PHE A 197 -11.34 -4.80 -11.00
C PHE A 197 -11.05 -6.25 -11.44
N ARG A 198 -10.99 -7.21 -10.50
CA ARG A 198 -10.79 -8.67 -10.74
C ARG A 198 -9.49 -9.08 -11.40
N VAL A 199 -8.57 -8.14 -11.58
CA VAL A 199 -7.26 -8.40 -12.16
C VAL A 199 -6.17 -8.15 -11.13
N LYS A 200 -5.11 -8.92 -11.26
CA LYS A 200 -3.91 -8.80 -10.46
C LYS A 200 -2.72 -9.27 -11.28
N MET A 201 -1.56 -8.68 -11.06
CA MET A 201 -0.34 -9.10 -11.73
C MET A 201 0.87 -8.74 -10.85
N ASP A 202 1.88 -9.61 -10.87
CA ASP A 202 3.08 -9.44 -10.09
C ASP A 202 3.98 -8.37 -10.73
N LEU A 203 4.56 -7.51 -9.90
CA LEU A 203 5.64 -6.60 -10.26
C LEU A 203 6.94 -7.36 -10.00
N VAL A 204 7.66 -7.66 -11.07
CA VAL A 204 8.88 -8.47 -11.00
C VAL A 204 10.09 -7.58 -11.28
N PRO A 205 11.02 -7.40 -10.32
CA PRO A 205 12.22 -6.60 -10.56
C PRO A 205 12.97 -7.04 -11.83
N GLY A 206 13.26 -6.06 -12.70
CA GLY A 206 13.91 -6.30 -13.99
C GLY A 206 12.97 -6.71 -15.15
N LEU A 207 11.65 -6.82 -14.92
CA LEU A 207 10.65 -7.03 -15.95
C LEU A 207 9.59 -5.92 -15.91
N VAL A 208 8.99 -5.65 -17.07
CA VAL A 208 7.76 -4.84 -17.16
C VAL A 208 6.61 -5.82 -17.42
N SER A 209 5.89 -6.18 -16.37
CA SER A 209 4.65 -6.95 -16.49
C SER A 209 3.50 -5.99 -16.81
N TYR A 210 2.31 -6.53 -17.12
CA TYR A 210 1.15 -5.68 -17.38
C TYR A 210 -0.14 -6.37 -16.98
N LEU A 211 -1.16 -5.55 -16.70
CA LEU A 211 -2.56 -5.96 -16.70
C LEU A 211 -3.39 -4.91 -17.41
N TRP A 212 -4.61 -5.25 -17.80
CA TRP A 212 -5.55 -4.29 -18.39
C TRP A 212 -6.96 -4.53 -17.87
N PHE A 213 -7.76 -3.46 -17.87
CA PHE A 213 -9.16 -3.46 -17.50
C PHE A 213 -9.81 -2.18 -18.02
N ASP A 214 -11.14 -2.16 -18.10
CA ASP A 214 -11.94 -0.96 -18.36
C ASP A 214 -12.77 -0.63 -17.10
N PRO A 215 -12.52 0.49 -16.40
CA PRO A 215 -13.28 0.87 -15.20
C PRO A 215 -14.73 1.22 -15.52
N THR A 216 -15.70 0.52 -14.92
CA THR A 216 -17.13 0.66 -15.24
C THR A 216 -17.97 1.35 -14.16
N LYS A 217 -17.36 1.70 -13.01
CA LYS A 217 -18.07 2.29 -11.86
C LYS A 217 -17.21 3.32 -11.16
N GLU A 218 -17.72 4.56 -11.06
CA GLU A 218 -17.07 5.62 -10.28
C GLU A 218 -16.97 5.26 -8.79
N GLY A 219 -15.92 5.78 -8.16
CA GLY A 219 -15.64 5.56 -6.75
C GLY A 219 -14.15 5.48 -6.46
N THR A 220 -13.82 5.50 -5.17
CA THR A 220 -12.45 5.29 -4.69
C THR A 220 -12.33 3.86 -4.18
N TYR A 221 -11.30 3.16 -4.64
CA TYR A 221 -11.05 1.75 -4.34
C TYR A 221 -9.64 1.55 -3.80
N ASP A 222 -9.47 0.62 -2.86
CA ASP A 222 -8.17 0.30 -2.28
C ASP A 222 -7.28 -0.44 -3.28
N ILE A 223 -6.04 0.04 -3.43
CA ILE A 223 -4.93 -0.68 -4.04
C ILE A 223 -4.23 -1.48 -2.94
N MET A 224 -3.98 -2.75 -3.21
CA MET A 224 -3.32 -3.65 -2.26
C MET A 224 -2.14 -4.37 -2.88
N CYS A 225 -1.10 -4.59 -2.08
CA CYS A 225 -0.05 -5.56 -2.42
C CYS A 225 -0.56 -6.99 -2.14
N GLN A 226 -0.50 -7.87 -3.14
CA GLN A 226 -0.91 -9.28 -3.04
C GLN A 226 0.25 -10.29 -3.21
N GLU A 227 1.49 -9.85 -3.03
CA GLU A 227 2.68 -10.68 -2.97
C GLU A 227 3.49 -10.28 -1.74
N LEU A 228 4.01 -11.25 -0.98
CA LEU A 228 4.66 -10.96 0.29
C LEU A 228 5.98 -10.21 0.05
N CYS A 229 5.96 -8.90 0.22
CA CYS A 229 7.07 -8.01 -0.07
C CYS A 229 7.84 -7.55 1.18
N GLY A 230 7.76 -8.30 2.28
CA GLY A 230 8.46 -8.00 3.54
C GLY A 230 7.54 -7.53 4.67
N ILE A 231 8.11 -6.96 5.73
CA ILE A 231 7.39 -6.73 6.99
C ILE A 231 6.24 -5.72 6.86
N GLY A 232 6.40 -4.68 6.04
CA GLY A 232 5.35 -3.70 5.76
C GLY A 232 4.36 -4.13 4.67
N HIS A 233 4.35 -5.40 4.26
CA HIS A 233 3.44 -5.89 3.23
C HIS A 233 1.96 -5.56 3.52
N PHE A 234 1.51 -5.72 4.77
CA PHE A 234 0.12 -5.49 5.15
C PHE A 234 -0.29 -4.01 5.14
N VAL A 235 0.70 -3.10 5.19
CA VAL A 235 0.49 -1.64 5.18
C VAL A 235 0.77 -1.02 3.81
N MET A 236 1.21 -1.80 2.82
CA MET A 236 1.44 -1.35 1.44
C MET A 236 0.13 -1.12 0.69
N ARG A 237 -0.54 -0.02 1.04
CA ARG A 237 -1.85 0.36 0.52
C ARG A 237 -1.74 1.63 -0.30
N GLY A 238 -2.68 1.77 -1.23
CA GLY A 238 -2.92 3.01 -1.97
C GLY A 238 -4.39 3.09 -2.34
N SER A 239 -4.76 4.05 -3.18
CA SER A 239 -6.13 4.14 -3.68
C SER A 239 -6.16 4.52 -5.15
N VAL A 240 -7.22 4.07 -5.83
CA VAL A 240 -7.56 4.52 -7.18
C VAL A 240 -8.94 5.16 -7.16
N THR A 241 -9.02 6.40 -7.63
CA THR A 241 -10.29 7.11 -7.82
C THR A 241 -10.69 7.03 -9.29
N VAL A 242 -11.79 6.33 -9.55
CA VAL A 242 -12.44 6.28 -10.86
C VAL A 242 -13.46 7.40 -10.93
N GLN A 243 -13.32 8.28 -11.91
CA GLN A 243 -14.09 9.52 -12.03
C GLN A 243 -14.38 9.87 -13.50
N SER A 244 -15.06 11.00 -13.74
CA SER A 244 -15.32 11.45 -15.10
C SER A 244 -14.03 11.85 -15.83
N GLN A 245 -14.05 11.81 -17.17
CA GLN A 245 -12.90 12.24 -17.98
C GLN A 245 -12.44 13.67 -17.65
N GLU A 246 -13.39 14.60 -17.46
CA GLU A 246 -13.09 16.00 -17.15
C GLU A 246 -12.36 16.15 -15.80
N GLU A 247 -12.81 15.43 -14.77
CA GLU A 247 -12.16 15.43 -13.46
C GLU A 247 -10.78 14.78 -13.51
N PHE A 248 -10.63 13.68 -14.27
CA PHE A 248 -9.34 13.03 -14.51
C PHE A 248 -8.35 13.96 -15.20
N ASP A 249 -8.75 14.60 -16.30
CA ASP A 249 -7.89 15.52 -17.05
C ASP A 249 -7.49 16.73 -16.18
N THR A 250 -8.42 17.24 -15.37
CA THR A 250 -8.16 18.35 -14.43
C THR A 250 -7.16 17.93 -13.35
N TRP A 251 -7.33 16.74 -12.77
CA TRP A 251 -6.39 16.21 -11.78
C TRP A 251 -5.02 15.96 -12.40
N LEU A 252 -4.96 15.33 -13.56
CA LEU A 252 -3.71 15.00 -14.23
C LEU A 252 -2.91 16.26 -14.57
N ALA A 253 -3.58 17.31 -15.05
CA ALA A 253 -2.96 18.60 -15.35
C ALA A 253 -2.45 19.37 -14.11
N SER A 254 -2.85 18.97 -12.90
CA SER A 254 -2.34 19.54 -11.64
C SER A 254 -1.06 18.87 -11.14
N GLN A 255 -0.70 17.71 -11.72
CA GLN A 255 0.49 16.95 -11.36
C GLN A 255 1.71 17.46 -12.13
N PRO A 256 2.92 17.41 -11.55
CA PRO A 256 4.12 17.86 -12.23
C PRO A 256 4.57 16.86 -13.30
N THR A 257 5.19 17.38 -14.35
CA THR A 257 5.95 16.57 -15.30
C THR A 257 7.33 16.19 -14.76
N PHE A 258 7.94 15.14 -15.28
CA PHE A 258 9.30 14.74 -14.91
C PHE A 258 10.28 15.89 -15.07
N SER A 259 10.25 16.62 -16.19
CA SER A 259 11.16 17.75 -16.42
C SER A 259 11.00 18.88 -15.40
N GLU A 260 9.78 19.12 -14.90
CA GLU A 260 9.52 20.09 -13.84
C GLU A 260 10.09 19.61 -12.50
N THR A 261 9.97 18.32 -12.20
CA THR A 261 10.59 17.73 -10.99
C THR A 261 12.11 17.72 -11.03
N GLN A 262 12.72 17.63 -12.22
CA GLN A 262 14.19 17.65 -12.38
C GLN A 262 14.79 19.06 -12.41
N ARG A 263 13.97 20.11 -12.48
CA ARG A 263 14.44 21.51 -12.56
C ARG A 263 14.09 22.38 -11.35
N PRO A 264 14.36 21.97 -10.09
CA PRO A 264 14.44 22.94 -9.01
C PRO A 264 15.48 24.01 -9.34
N ALA A 265 15.16 25.28 -9.12
CA ALA A 265 16.23 26.26 -8.91
C ALA A 265 17.05 25.79 -7.71
N PRO A 266 18.40 25.83 -7.76
CA PRO A 266 19.22 25.51 -6.60
C PRO A 266 18.77 26.35 -5.40
N PRO A 267 18.63 25.76 -4.20
CA PRO A 267 18.16 26.50 -3.05
C PRO A 267 19.13 27.65 -2.72
N ASP A 268 18.60 28.83 -2.44
CA ASP A 268 19.35 29.98 -1.95
C ASP A 268 19.54 29.88 -0.43
N LEU A 269 20.73 29.47 -0.01
CA LEU A 269 21.08 29.35 1.41
C LEU A 269 21.04 30.69 2.15
N SER A 270 21.29 31.82 1.48
CA SER A 270 21.23 33.14 2.12
C SER A 270 19.78 33.54 2.39
N ALA A 271 18.88 33.28 1.43
CA ALA A 271 17.45 33.45 1.63
C ALA A 271 16.91 32.50 2.72
N GLY A 272 17.36 31.24 2.71
CA GLY A 272 17.01 30.24 3.73
C GLY A 272 17.46 30.65 5.13
N GLN A 273 18.67 31.19 5.27
CA GLN A 273 19.18 31.75 6.53
C GLN A 273 18.29 32.91 7.05
N ALA A 274 17.91 33.83 6.16
CA ALA A 274 17.06 34.96 6.53
C ALA A 274 15.66 34.49 6.97
N GLN A 275 15.08 33.50 6.29
CA GLN A 275 13.79 32.90 6.61
C GLN A 275 13.84 32.12 7.93
N TYR A 276 14.94 31.42 8.19
CA TYR A 276 15.13 30.62 9.41
C TYR A 276 15.18 31.45 10.69
N ALA A 277 15.48 32.76 10.62
CA ALA A 277 15.56 33.63 11.78
C ALA A 277 14.30 33.55 12.68
N THR A 278 13.12 33.40 12.08
CA THR A 278 11.86 33.22 12.82
C THR A 278 11.75 31.84 13.48
N CYS A 279 12.23 30.80 12.80
CA CYS A 279 12.22 29.42 13.29
C CYS A 279 13.19 29.21 14.46
N ALA A 280 14.32 29.92 14.44
CA ALA A 280 15.36 29.83 15.45
C ALA A 280 14.88 30.19 16.87
N ALA A 281 13.83 31.01 16.98
CA ALA A 281 13.25 31.39 18.28
C ALA A 281 12.72 30.18 19.06
N CYS A 282 12.22 29.16 18.35
CA CYS A 282 11.71 27.93 18.95
C CYS A 282 12.67 26.75 18.75
N HIS A 283 13.24 26.59 17.55
CA HIS A 283 14.08 25.43 17.23
C HIS A 283 15.56 25.62 17.57
N GLY A 284 15.97 26.77 18.10
CA GLY A 284 17.36 27.06 18.41
C GLY A 284 18.15 27.60 17.21
N ALA A 285 19.34 28.14 17.46
CA ALA A 285 20.12 28.80 16.41
C ALA A 285 20.69 27.81 15.38
N ASN A 286 20.91 26.56 15.82
CA ASN A 286 21.44 25.47 15.02
C ASN A 286 20.41 24.33 14.90
N GLY A 287 19.12 24.60 15.08
CA GLY A 287 18.07 23.57 14.98
C GLY A 287 18.13 22.49 16.06
N GLU A 288 18.78 22.74 17.20
CA GLU A 288 18.94 21.81 18.32
C GLU A 288 17.63 21.50 19.09
N GLY A 289 16.59 22.30 18.87
CA GLY A 289 15.28 22.18 19.52
C GLY A 289 15.23 22.82 20.91
N ASN A 290 14.01 23.07 21.38
CA ASN A 290 13.74 23.60 22.72
C ASN A 290 12.51 22.90 23.32
N ARG A 291 12.77 21.98 24.25
CA ARG A 291 11.70 21.21 24.93
C ARG A 291 10.73 22.10 25.70
N ALA A 292 11.19 23.21 26.29
CA ALA A 292 10.31 24.11 27.04
C ALA A 292 9.27 24.81 26.16
N LEU A 293 9.54 24.90 24.85
CA LEU A 293 8.64 25.46 23.84
C LEU A 293 7.94 24.37 23.02
N ASN A 294 8.09 23.09 23.39
CA ASN A 294 7.64 21.93 22.60
C ASN A 294 8.15 21.93 21.15
N ALA A 295 9.32 22.52 20.92
CA ALA A 295 9.96 22.56 19.61
C ALA A 295 11.02 21.46 19.51
N PRO A 296 10.86 20.46 18.63
CA PRO A 296 11.83 19.38 18.49
C PRO A 296 13.13 19.84 17.83
N LYS A 297 14.17 19.03 17.98
CA LYS A 297 15.37 19.09 17.14
C LYS A 297 14.97 18.87 15.67
N ILE A 298 15.51 19.71 14.78
CA ILE A 298 15.35 19.61 13.32
C ILE A 298 16.70 19.50 12.60
N ALA A 299 17.81 19.82 13.26
CA ALA A 299 19.14 19.59 12.72
C ALA A 299 19.39 18.09 12.50
N GLY A 300 20.07 17.75 11.41
CA GLY A 300 20.32 16.37 11.00
C GLY A 300 19.14 15.65 10.34
N GLN A 301 17.96 16.30 10.26
CA GLN A 301 16.82 15.77 9.52
C GLN A 301 16.96 16.02 8.01
N GLN A 302 16.38 15.14 7.19
CA GLN A 302 16.54 15.21 5.74
C GLN A 302 15.71 16.36 5.12
N PRO A 303 16.23 17.08 4.10
CA PRO A 303 15.52 18.20 3.47
C PRO A 303 14.12 17.83 2.97
N TRP A 304 13.99 16.74 2.22
CA TRP A 304 12.73 16.24 1.69
C TRP A 304 11.67 16.05 2.79
N TYR A 305 12.08 15.57 3.96
CA TYR A 305 11.17 15.37 5.08
C TYR A 305 10.74 16.71 5.69
N ILE A 306 11.68 17.66 5.88
CA ILE A 306 11.37 18.99 6.38
C ILE A 306 10.38 19.71 5.45
N GLU A 307 10.62 19.65 4.14
CA GLU A 307 9.72 20.23 3.13
C GLU A 307 8.32 19.64 3.23
N ARG A 308 8.22 18.30 3.28
CA ARG A 308 6.95 17.59 3.48
C ARG A 308 6.24 18.03 4.75
N GLN A 309 6.94 18.08 5.89
CA GLN A 309 6.32 18.47 7.16
C GLN A 309 5.83 19.93 7.15
N LEU A 310 6.58 20.85 6.56
CA LEU A 310 6.16 22.24 6.40
C LEU A 310 4.89 22.35 5.54
N ASN A 311 4.81 21.59 4.45
CA ASN A 311 3.61 21.54 3.60
C ASN A 311 2.42 20.92 4.32
N HIS A 312 2.61 19.85 5.10
CA HIS A 312 1.53 19.27 5.93
C HIS A 312 0.99 20.29 6.94
N PHE A 313 1.84 21.11 7.55
CA PHE A 313 1.37 22.20 8.42
C PHE A 313 0.61 23.28 7.65
N LYS A 314 1.08 23.69 6.46
CA LYS A 314 0.40 24.67 5.59
C LYS A 314 -1.00 24.20 5.15
N GLN A 315 -1.14 22.91 4.89
CA GLN A 315 -2.38 22.30 4.41
C GLN A 315 -3.31 21.82 5.54
N GLY A 316 -2.88 21.95 6.80
CA GLY A 316 -3.68 21.53 7.97
C GLY A 316 -3.65 20.03 8.27
N ALA A 317 -2.89 19.24 7.51
CA ALA A 317 -2.63 17.83 7.81
C ALA A 317 -1.90 17.63 9.14
N ARG A 318 -1.18 18.67 9.62
CA ARG A 318 -0.60 18.74 10.96
C ARG A 318 -0.97 20.04 11.66
N GLY A 319 -0.97 20.04 12.99
CA GLY A 319 -1.38 21.19 13.80
C GLY A 319 -2.90 21.42 13.87
N GLY A 320 -3.69 20.41 13.47
CA GLY A 320 -5.15 20.40 13.58
C GLY A 320 -5.67 20.12 14.99
N ALA A 321 -6.96 19.78 15.09
CA ALA A 321 -7.61 19.49 16.37
C ALA A 321 -6.92 18.33 17.11
N GLY A 322 -6.50 18.56 18.36
CA GLY A 322 -5.77 17.58 19.18
C GLY A 322 -4.24 17.71 19.10
N ASP A 323 -3.68 18.31 18.04
CA ASP A 323 -2.24 18.57 17.92
C ASP A 323 -1.87 19.94 18.50
N THR A 324 -2.03 20.10 19.82
CA THR A 324 -1.85 21.40 20.51
C THR A 324 -0.44 21.97 20.29
N ASN A 325 0.59 21.12 20.30
CA ASN A 325 1.98 21.54 20.09
C ASN A 325 2.24 21.87 18.60
N GLY A 326 1.72 21.06 17.68
CA GLY A 326 1.87 21.30 16.25
C GLY A 326 1.09 22.52 15.75
N SER A 327 -0.02 22.90 16.41
CA SER A 327 -0.85 24.05 16.00
C SER A 327 -0.08 25.37 15.96
N GLN A 328 0.96 25.50 16.79
CA GLN A 328 1.83 26.67 16.80
C GLN A 328 2.65 26.75 15.51
N MET A 329 3.05 25.61 14.94
CA MET A 329 3.85 25.55 13.71
C MET A 329 3.05 25.92 12.46
N THR A 330 1.73 25.70 12.44
CA THR A 330 0.86 26.04 11.29
C THR A 330 1.01 27.51 10.89
N ALA A 331 1.04 28.43 11.86
CA ALA A 331 1.19 29.86 11.59
C ALA A 331 2.55 30.23 10.98
N PHE A 332 3.63 29.61 11.47
CA PHE A 332 4.99 29.87 10.96
C PHE A 332 5.25 29.19 9.63
N ALA A 333 4.75 27.97 9.42
CA ALA A 333 4.83 27.28 8.13
C ALA A 333 4.09 28.07 7.04
N SER A 334 2.95 28.68 7.39
CA SER A 334 2.17 29.54 6.49
C SER A 334 2.87 30.86 6.11
N MET A 335 3.93 31.27 6.82
CA MET A 335 4.75 32.42 6.42
C MET A 335 5.63 32.11 5.20
N LEU A 336 5.90 30.83 4.92
CA LEU A 336 6.62 30.38 3.74
C LEU A 336 5.65 30.29 2.56
N THR A 337 5.43 31.42 1.91
CA THR A 337 4.39 31.61 0.88
C THR A 337 4.70 30.94 -0.47
N THR A 338 5.94 30.51 -0.70
CA THR A 338 6.37 29.85 -1.94
C THR A 338 7.11 28.55 -1.65
N ASP A 339 7.08 27.62 -2.60
CA ASP A 339 7.83 26.36 -2.50
C ASP A 339 9.34 26.60 -2.52
N GLU A 340 9.78 27.67 -3.18
CA GLU A 340 11.15 28.15 -3.11
C GLU A 340 11.57 28.50 -1.68
N ALA A 341 10.71 29.19 -0.91
CA ALA A 341 11.00 29.49 0.49
C ALA A 341 11.10 28.23 1.35
N VAL A 342 10.27 27.22 1.08
CA VAL A 342 10.30 25.91 1.76
C VAL A 342 11.58 25.13 1.43
N ARG A 343 12.03 25.14 0.17
CA ARG A 343 13.31 24.54 -0.24
C ARG A 343 14.52 25.26 0.36
N ASN A 344 14.52 26.60 0.32
CA ASN A 344 15.64 27.41 0.82
C ASN A 344 15.87 27.17 2.32
N ILE A 345 14.80 27.18 3.13
CA ILE A 345 14.92 26.95 4.56
C ILE A 345 15.34 25.51 4.89
N SER A 346 14.80 24.52 4.17
CA SER A 346 15.13 23.10 4.38
C SER A 346 16.59 22.81 4.02
N ALA A 347 17.08 23.38 2.91
CA ALA A 347 18.48 23.33 2.54
C ALA A 347 19.39 24.03 3.54
N TYR A 348 18.98 25.17 4.11
CA TYR A 348 19.75 25.85 5.16
C TYR A 348 19.81 25.03 6.45
N ILE A 349 18.69 24.43 6.89
CA ILE A 349 18.64 23.54 8.08
C ILE A 349 19.60 22.35 7.92
N ALA A 350 19.73 21.81 6.70
CA ALA A 350 20.64 20.70 6.42
C ALA A 350 22.14 21.05 6.61
N THR A 351 22.48 22.34 6.72
CA THR A 351 23.85 22.79 7.01
C THR A 351 24.21 22.75 8.50
N PHE A 352 23.22 22.56 9.39
CA PHE A 352 23.45 22.59 10.82
C PHE A 352 24.21 21.35 11.34
N PRO A 353 24.99 21.51 12.42
CA PRO A 353 25.69 20.39 13.03
C PRO A 353 24.69 19.36 13.60
N ASP A 354 24.80 18.11 13.15
CA ASP A 354 23.98 17.01 13.66
C ASP A 354 24.53 16.45 14.98
N THR A 355 24.37 17.23 16.05
CA THR A 355 24.69 16.78 17.42
C THR A 355 23.47 16.10 18.03
N PRO A 356 23.56 14.84 18.55
CA PRO A 356 22.42 14.16 19.13
C PRO A 356 21.70 14.98 20.21
N ALA A 357 20.36 14.96 20.19
CA ALA A 357 19.55 15.60 21.22
C ALA A 357 19.81 14.98 22.61
N ALA A 358 19.58 15.76 23.66
CA ALA A 358 19.66 15.25 25.02
C ALA A 358 18.59 14.17 25.26
N THR A 359 19.00 13.05 25.86
CA THR A 359 18.09 11.96 26.25
C THR A 359 17.22 12.39 27.43
N THR A 360 15.91 12.23 27.31
CA THR A 360 14.91 12.59 28.32
C THR A 360 13.95 11.47 28.68
N ILE A 361 13.88 10.41 27.87
CA ILE A 361 13.03 9.24 28.09
C ILE A 361 13.90 8.08 28.58
N ALA A 362 13.39 7.36 29.59
CA ALA A 362 13.97 6.13 30.09
C ALA A 362 13.02 4.96 29.74
N GLY A 363 13.59 3.81 29.41
CA GLY A 363 12.89 2.59 29.03
C GLY A 363 13.85 1.41 29.00
N ASP A 364 13.32 0.21 28.80
CA ASP A 364 14.08 -1.02 28.57
C ASP A 364 14.64 -1.03 27.14
N ILE A 365 15.96 -0.99 27.02
CA ILE A 365 16.66 -0.94 25.73
C ILE A 365 16.55 -2.26 24.98
N ASP A 366 16.56 -3.40 25.68
CA ASP A 366 16.53 -4.72 25.05
C ASP A 366 15.13 -4.99 24.48
N ASN A 367 14.09 -4.67 25.24
CA ASN A 367 12.71 -4.72 24.74
C ASN A 367 12.48 -3.70 23.61
N GLY A 368 13.03 -2.49 23.75
CA GLY A 368 12.97 -1.45 22.72
C GLY A 368 13.63 -1.87 21.40
N PHE A 369 14.75 -2.60 21.46
CA PHE A 369 15.41 -3.20 20.31
C PHE A 369 14.48 -4.20 19.61
N ASP A 370 13.92 -5.16 20.35
CA ASP A 370 13.05 -6.20 19.77
C ASP A 370 11.82 -5.60 19.07
N ILE A 371 11.23 -4.56 19.64
CA ILE A 371 10.11 -3.84 19.03
C ILE A 371 10.57 -3.05 17.80
N TYR A 372 11.69 -2.33 17.90
CA TYR A 372 12.21 -1.53 16.79
C TYR A 372 12.60 -2.40 15.59
N ASP A 373 13.32 -3.49 15.81
CA ASP A 373 13.74 -4.44 14.77
C ASP A 373 12.53 -5.00 14.01
N ARG A 374 11.50 -5.40 14.74
CA ARG A 374 10.27 -5.96 14.15
C ARG A 374 9.38 -4.92 13.47
N ASN A 375 9.27 -3.70 14.00
CA ASN A 375 8.23 -2.75 13.58
C ASN A 375 8.76 -1.50 12.88
N CYS A 376 10.02 -1.12 13.03
CA CYS A 376 10.51 0.20 12.62
C CYS A 376 11.71 0.12 11.68
N ALA A 377 12.67 -0.77 11.96
CA ALA A 377 13.95 -0.85 11.27
C ALA A 377 13.81 -1.01 9.75
N ALA A 378 12.76 -1.69 9.31
CA ALA A 378 12.59 -1.98 7.90
C ALA A 378 12.23 -0.74 7.05
N CYS A 379 11.64 0.30 7.64
CA CYS A 379 11.46 1.60 6.99
C CYS A 379 12.56 2.59 7.43
N HIS A 380 12.89 2.63 8.72
CA HIS A 380 13.77 3.64 9.28
C HIS A 380 15.27 3.26 9.25
N LEU A 381 15.61 2.10 8.71
CA LEU A 381 16.92 1.44 8.70
C LEU A 381 17.40 1.03 10.11
N ASP A 382 18.27 0.03 10.20
CA ASP A 382 18.74 -0.52 11.50
C ASP A 382 19.42 0.51 12.40
N ASN A 383 20.06 1.52 11.80
CA ASN A 383 20.70 2.64 12.50
C ASN A 383 19.77 3.84 12.74
N GLY A 384 18.49 3.73 12.35
CA GLY A 384 17.51 4.80 12.45
C GLY A 384 17.82 6.02 11.60
N SER A 385 18.67 5.93 10.57
CA SER A 385 18.98 7.08 9.71
C SER A 385 17.83 7.49 8.81
N GLY A 386 16.82 6.64 8.65
CA GLY A 386 15.74 6.83 7.71
C GLY A 386 16.21 6.79 6.26
N THR A 387 15.26 6.82 5.34
CA THR A 387 15.53 6.88 3.90
C THR A 387 14.34 7.48 3.18
N TRP A 388 14.63 8.27 2.15
CA TRP A 388 13.59 8.78 1.25
C TRP A 388 12.90 7.62 0.51
N TYR A 389 13.60 6.49 0.32
CA TYR A 389 13.11 5.35 -0.45
C TYR A 389 11.86 4.71 0.15
N THR A 390 11.72 4.72 1.47
CA THR A 390 10.52 4.22 2.17
C THR A 390 9.73 5.37 2.78
N ASP A 391 10.01 6.60 2.34
CA ASP A 391 9.48 7.85 2.86
C ASP A 391 9.52 7.97 4.40
N ALA A 392 10.57 7.42 5.00
CA ALA A 392 10.72 7.28 6.45
C ALA A 392 11.82 8.21 6.98
N PRO A 393 11.51 9.16 7.89
CA PRO A 393 12.49 10.12 8.38
C PRO A 393 13.56 9.48 9.24
N LYS A 394 14.68 10.21 9.40
CA LYS A 394 15.67 9.92 10.44
C LYS A 394 15.05 9.95 11.84
N LEU A 395 15.31 8.90 12.63
CA LEU A 395 14.93 8.78 14.05
C LEU A 395 16.13 8.93 14.98
N SER A 396 17.31 8.44 14.58
CA SER A 396 18.50 8.46 15.43
C SER A 396 18.98 9.90 15.72
N GLY A 397 19.38 10.15 16.96
CA GLY A 397 19.86 11.47 17.40
C GLY A 397 18.80 12.58 17.41
N MET A 398 17.51 12.26 17.20
CA MET A 398 16.38 13.20 17.31
C MET A 398 15.86 13.28 18.75
N SER A 399 14.96 14.23 19.02
CA SER A 399 14.37 14.41 20.36
C SER A 399 13.46 13.23 20.74
N ASP A 400 13.87 12.43 21.72
CA ASP A 400 13.13 11.24 22.18
C ASP A 400 11.72 11.55 22.71
N TRP A 401 11.55 12.62 23.50
CA TRP A 401 10.23 13.06 23.95
C TRP A 401 9.28 13.42 22.79
N TYR A 402 9.85 13.91 21.68
CA TYR A 402 9.06 14.25 20.51
C TYR A 402 8.63 12.99 19.75
N PHE A 403 9.52 11.99 19.64
CA PHE A 403 9.17 10.67 19.11
C PHE A 403 7.98 10.07 19.88
N VAL A 404 8.06 10.02 21.21
CA VAL A 404 6.96 9.52 22.06
C VAL A 404 5.66 10.28 21.78
N THR A 405 5.74 11.61 21.65
CA THR A 405 4.58 12.44 21.33
C THR A 405 4.00 12.12 19.94
N GLN A 406 4.84 11.95 18.92
CA GLN A 406 4.36 11.67 17.55
C GLN A 406 3.72 10.29 17.45
N ILE A 407 4.33 9.25 18.02
CA ILE A 407 3.73 7.91 18.05
C ILE A 407 2.40 7.94 18.80
N SER A 408 2.32 8.64 19.93
CA SER A 408 1.05 8.82 20.66
C SER A 408 -0.02 9.51 19.80
N ASN A 409 0.36 10.53 19.02
CA ASN A 409 -0.56 11.24 18.13
C ASN A 409 -1.05 10.36 16.98
N PHE A 410 -0.19 9.54 16.37
CA PHE A 410 -0.59 8.57 15.35
C PHE A 410 -1.56 7.53 15.92
N ARG A 411 -1.27 6.97 17.12
CA ARG A 411 -2.17 6.02 17.79
C ARG A 411 -3.54 6.60 18.11
N ALA A 412 -3.59 7.89 18.48
CA ALA A 412 -4.82 8.59 18.77
C ALA A 412 -5.57 9.06 17.50
N GLY A 413 -5.01 8.86 16.31
CA GLY A 413 -5.56 9.35 15.05
C GLY A 413 -5.55 10.87 14.90
N ILE A 414 -4.80 11.58 15.77
CA ILE A 414 -4.59 13.04 15.70
C ILE A 414 -3.70 13.38 14.50
N ARG A 415 -2.78 12.48 14.17
CA ARG A 415 -1.92 12.53 12.97
C ARG A 415 -2.16 11.28 12.13
N GLY A 416 -2.00 11.41 10.82
CA GLY A 416 -1.97 10.28 9.89
C GLY A 416 -3.31 9.91 9.23
N ASN A 417 -4.42 10.57 9.59
CA ASN A 417 -5.73 10.33 8.98
C ASN A 417 -6.21 11.49 8.09
N HIS A 418 -5.35 12.49 7.85
CA HIS A 418 -5.72 13.62 6.99
C HIS A 418 -5.58 13.20 5.51
N PRO A 419 -6.50 13.60 4.61
CA PRO A 419 -6.39 13.31 3.17
C PRO A 419 -5.14 13.85 2.45
N TYR A 420 -4.27 14.60 3.12
CA TYR A 420 -3.01 15.14 2.58
C TYR A 420 -1.80 14.59 3.37
N ASP A 421 -1.99 13.53 4.16
CA ASP A 421 -0.91 12.81 4.85
C ASP A 421 -0.83 11.41 4.27
N ASP A 422 -0.26 11.30 3.06
CA ASP A 422 -0.45 10.13 2.18
C ASP A 422 0.13 8.84 2.78
N TYR A 423 1.19 8.97 3.58
CA TYR A 423 1.82 7.88 4.35
C TYR A 423 1.40 7.88 5.82
N GLY A 424 0.46 8.74 6.17
CA GLY A 424 -0.07 8.90 7.51
C GLY A 424 -0.72 7.61 8.02
N GLU A 425 -1.58 6.99 7.21
CA GLU A 425 -2.31 5.78 7.60
C GLU A 425 -1.38 4.60 7.84
N GLN A 426 -0.32 4.49 7.03
CA GLN A 426 0.74 3.50 7.23
C GLN A 426 1.35 3.67 8.63
N MET A 427 1.71 4.90 9.02
CA MET A 427 2.24 5.17 10.35
C MET A 427 1.21 4.98 11.47
N VAL A 428 -0.07 5.24 11.25
CA VAL A 428 -1.14 4.91 12.22
C VAL A 428 -1.17 3.39 12.47
N GLN A 429 -1.11 2.58 11.42
CA GLN A 429 -1.09 1.12 11.54
C GLN A 429 0.17 0.63 12.27
N MET A 430 1.34 1.18 11.95
CA MET A 430 2.59 0.82 12.64
C MET A 430 2.60 1.28 14.10
N ALA A 431 2.08 2.48 14.39
CA ALA A 431 2.03 3.02 15.74
C ALA A 431 1.02 2.25 16.62
N THR A 432 -0.10 1.81 16.06
CA THR A 432 -1.12 1.02 16.78
C THR A 432 -0.69 -0.43 17.03
N ALA A 433 0.33 -0.93 16.33
CA ALA A 433 0.93 -2.23 16.61
C ALA A 433 1.71 -2.28 17.94
N MET A 434 2.06 -1.13 18.53
CA MET A 434 2.62 -1.04 19.89
C MET A 434 1.51 -0.98 20.94
N GLY A 435 1.63 -1.79 21.99
CA GLY A 435 0.62 -2.05 23.01
C GLY A 435 0.29 -0.86 23.91
N ASP A 436 1.29 -0.18 24.46
CA ASP A 436 1.09 0.88 25.46
C ASP A 436 2.19 1.96 25.39
N LEU A 437 2.27 2.82 26.41
CA LEU A 437 3.27 3.89 26.48
C LEU A 437 4.65 3.38 26.94
N GLU A 438 4.69 2.26 27.65
CA GLU A 438 5.94 1.63 28.11
C GLU A 438 6.72 1.14 26.88
N GLU A 439 6.06 0.42 25.97
CA GLU A 439 6.67 -0.01 24.70
C GLU A 439 7.18 1.16 23.85
N ILE A 440 6.46 2.29 23.82
CA ILE A 440 6.91 3.48 23.07
C ILE A 440 8.16 4.09 23.73
N ASN A 441 8.22 4.13 25.06
CA ASN A 441 9.37 4.63 25.79
C ASN A 441 10.60 3.73 25.63
N ASP A 442 10.39 2.41 25.59
CA ASP A 442 11.43 1.41 25.36
C ASP A 442 12.05 1.60 23.97
N VAL A 443 11.22 1.74 22.93
CA VAL A 443 11.69 2.05 21.57
C VAL A 443 12.43 3.39 21.53
N ALA A 444 11.94 4.43 22.21
CA ALA A 444 12.63 5.71 22.31
C ALA A 444 14.00 5.60 23.00
N ALA A 445 14.09 4.81 24.07
CA ALA A 445 15.33 4.53 24.78
C ALA A 445 16.33 3.78 23.91
N TYR A 446 15.88 2.79 23.12
CA TYR A 446 16.71 2.10 22.15
C TYR A 446 17.21 3.04 21.03
N ILE A 447 16.32 3.85 20.42
CA ILE A 447 16.70 4.80 19.36
C ILE A 447 17.80 5.77 19.82
N ASN A 448 17.79 6.18 21.10
CA ASN A 448 18.84 7.04 21.68
C ASN A 448 20.25 6.39 21.66
N THR A 449 20.34 5.07 21.55
CA THR A 449 21.61 4.33 21.43
C THR A 449 22.17 4.34 20.01
N LEU A 450 21.31 4.57 19.00
CA LEU A 450 21.67 4.55 17.58
C LEU A 450 22.51 5.77 17.19
N ARG A 451 23.34 5.62 16.15
CA ARG A 451 24.28 6.65 15.66
C ARG A 451 24.25 6.77 14.16
#